data_AF-A0A3D0ZFU3-F1
#
_entry.id   AF-A0A3D0ZFU3-F1
#
_cell.length_a   1.000
_cell.length_b   1.000
_cell.length_c   1.000
_cell.angle_alpha   90.00
_cell.angle_beta   90.00
_cell.angle_gamma   90.00
#
_symmetry.space_group_name_H-M   'P 1'
#
loop_
_entity.id
_entity.type
_entity.pdbx_description
1 polymer ?
#
loop_
_entity_poly.entity_id
_entity_poly.type
_entity_poly.pdbx_seq_one_letter_code
_entity_poly.pdbx_strand_id
1 'polypeptide(L)'
;DTAGNVVPLGGGSLADVVSLDTSGLDPRLSAVSFRIAVDVQNPLYGATGAAHVFSAQKGADEEAAEQLDAGLRNWASVLRQATGRDVNIPGAGAAGGFPASFLAFTSARLEGGFALVAGLTGLAGQLDNADLVITGEGSMDSQSLTGKAPIALADAARERGVPVIVVAGRILVTPEDLARHGVVAAAQLLDVASSPEDAVANAAKYLAWATSQVLEGA
;
A
#
# COMPACT_ATOMS: atom_id res chain seq x y z
N ASP A 1 -27.33 -19.14 -0.74
CA ASP A 1 -27.61 -19.37 0.69
C ASP A 1 -28.03 -20.82 0.89
N THR A 2 -28.49 -21.20 2.09
CA THR A 2 -28.99 -22.57 2.39
C THR A 2 -30.24 -22.97 1.61
N ALA A 3 -31.01 -21.99 1.10
CA ALA A 3 -32.19 -22.22 0.28
C ALA A 3 -31.88 -22.28 -1.23
N GLY A 4 -30.61 -22.15 -1.62
CA GLY A 4 -30.18 -22.16 -3.02
C GLY A 4 -30.34 -20.81 -3.75
N ASN A 5 -30.66 -19.73 -3.04
CA ASN A 5 -30.75 -18.40 -3.64
C ASN A 5 -29.37 -17.74 -3.76
N VAL A 6 -29.26 -16.78 -4.68
CA VAL A 6 -28.10 -15.90 -4.80
C VAL A 6 -28.02 -15.01 -3.56
N VAL A 7 -26.85 -14.97 -2.93
CA VAL A 7 -26.59 -14.12 -1.78
C VAL A 7 -26.52 -12.65 -2.23
N PRO A 8 -27.22 -11.72 -1.56
CA PRO A 8 -27.17 -10.30 -1.89
C PRO A 8 -25.77 -9.68 -1.78
N LEU A 9 -25.60 -8.51 -2.40
CA LEU A 9 -24.38 -7.72 -2.25
C LEU A 9 -24.26 -7.15 -0.82
N GLY A 10 -23.02 -7.02 -0.35
CA GLY A 10 -22.69 -6.41 0.94
C GLY A 10 -21.94 -7.36 1.86
N GLY A 11 -21.08 -6.81 2.72
CA GLY A 11 -20.23 -7.61 3.61
C GLY A 11 -21.02 -8.42 4.64
N GLY A 12 -22.15 -7.89 5.13
CA GLY A 12 -23.00 -8.60 6.10
C GLY A 12 -23.62 -9.89 5.54
N SER A 13 -23.94 -9.92 4.25
CA SER A 13 -24.51 -11.10 3.59
C SER A 13 -23.50 -12.22 3.37
N LEU A 14 -22.19 -11.98 3.56
CA LEU A 14 -21.17 -13.02 3.46
C LEU A 14 -21.35 -14.14 4.49
N ALA A 15 -22.04 -13.88 5.61
CA ALA A 15 -22.39 -14.89 6.60
C ALA A 15 -23.37 -15.95 6.07
N ASP A 16 -24.18 -15.61 5.06
CA ASP A 16 -25.20 -16.50 4.49
C ASP A 16 -24.68 -17.37 3.33
N VAL A 17 -23.43 -17.16 2.92
CA VAL A 17 -22.81 -17.93 1.82
C VAL A 17 -22.50 -19.34 2.31
N VAL A 18 -23.05 -20.35 1.63
CA VAL A 18 -22.82 -21.77 1.98
C VAL A 18 -22.07 -22.56 0.92
N SER A 19 -22.05 -22.06 -0.32
CA SER A 19 -21.40 -22.72 -1.45
C SER A 19 -21.08 -21.71 -2.55
N LEU A 20 -20.23 -22.14 -3.48
CA LEU A 20 -19.84 -21.38 -4.67
C LEU A 20 -20.04 -22.23 -5.91
N ASP A 21 -20.66 -21.63 -6.93
CA ASP A 21 -20.64 -22.15 -8.29
C ASP A 21 -19.55 -21.42 -9.08
N THR A 22 -18.56 -22.18 -9.54
CA THR A 22 -17.40 -21.68 -10.30
C THR A 22 -17.48 -22.03 -11.78
N SER A 23 -18.55 -22.69 -12.23
CA SER A 23 -18.72 -23.13 -13.62
C SER A 23 -18.70 -21.99 -14.63
N GLY A 24 -19.10 -20.79 -14.21
CA GLY A 24 -19.07 -19.56 -15.00
C GLY A 24 -17.79 -18.73 -14.90
N LEU A 25 -16.77 -19.18 -14.15
CA LEU A 25 -15.49 -18.44 -14.08
C LEU A 25 -14.78 -18.46 -15.43
N ASP A 26 -14.28 -17.29 -15.85
CA ASP A 26 -13.55 -17.17 -17.10
C ASP A 26 -12.24 -17.99 -17.03
N PRO A 27 -12.03 -18.98 -17.92
CA PRO A 27 -10.87 -19.85 -17.86
C PRO A 27 -9.55 -19.09 -18.02
N ARG A 28 -9.56 -17.89 -18.63
CA ARG A 28 -8.37 -17.05 -18.80
C ARG A 28 -7.82 -16.57 -17.46
N LEU A 29 -8.62 -16.52 -16.39
CA LEU A 29 -8.16 -16.14 -15.05
C LEU A 29 -7.04 -17.06 -14.55
N SER A 30 -7.05 -18.33 -14.95
CA SER A 30 -6.00 -19.29 -14.60
C SER A 30 -4.68 -19.07 -15.36
N ALA A 31 -4.74 -18.40 -16.51
CA ALA A 31 -3.58 -18.13 -17.37
C ALA A 31 -2.96 -16.74 -17.12
N VAL A 32 -3.63 -15.88 -16.34
CA VAL A 32 -3.17 -14.52 -16.03
C VAL A 32 -2.43 -14.50 -14.70
N SER A 33 -1.27 -13.85 -14.68
CA SER A 33 -0.55 -13.55 -13.46
C SER A 33 -1.05 -12.23 -12.87
N PHE A 34 -1.70 -12.30 -11.70
CA PHE A 34 -2.14 -11.12 -10.95
C PHE A 34 -1.09 -10.70 -9.93
N ARG A 35 -0.72 -9.43 -9.94
CA ARG A 35 0.12 -8.80 -8.92
C ARG A 35 -0.70 -7.68 -8.30
N ILE A 36 -0.93 -7.74 -6.99
CA ILE A 36 -1.84 -6.82 -6.28
C ILE A 36 -0.99 -5.99 -5.32
N ALA A 37 -0.96 -4.67 -5.54
CA ALA A 37 -0.34 -3.73 -4.61
C ALA A 37 -1.13 -3.69 -3.30
N VAL A 38 -0.46 -4.03 -2.19
CA VAL A 38 -1.03 -4.00 -0.85
C VAL A 38 -0.01 -3.40 0.12
N ASP A 39 -0.35 -2.27 0.73
CA ASP A 39 0.51 -1.55 1.67
C ASP A 39 0.12 -1.77 3.14
N VAL A 40 -0.80 -2.71 3.41
CA VAL A 40 -1.22 -3.09 4.76
C VAL A 40 -0.97 -4.57 5.00
N GLN A 41 -0.65 -4.95 6.24
CA GLN A 41 -0.37 -6.36 6.59
C GLN A 41 -1.57 -7.06 7.24
N ASN A 42 -2.69 -6.37 7.38
CA ASN A 42 -3.89 -6.90 8.02
C ASN A 42 -4.39 -8.16 7.31
N PRO A 43 -4.62 -9.27 8.04
CA PRO A 43 -5.22 -10.47 7.48
C PRO A 43 -6.69 -10.22 7.10
N LEU A 44 -7.33 -11.21 6.50
CA LEU A 44 -8.71 -11.10 6.04
C LEU A 44 -9.68 -10.86 7.22
N TYR A 45 -9.54 -11.66 8.29
CA TYR A 45 -10.38 -11.61 9.49
C TYR A 45 -9.55 -11.78 10.78
N GLY A 46 -10.18 -11.60 11.93
CA GLY A 46 -9.60 -11.68 13.27
C GLY A 46 -9.35 -10.29 13.89
N ALA A 47 -8.77 -10.25 15.09
CA ALA A 47 -8.62 -9.02 15.87
C ALA A 47 -7.88 -7.88 15.14
N THR A 48 -6.97 -8.22 14.22
CA THR A 48 -6.25 -7.26 13.37
C THR A 48 -6.71 -7.32 11.91
N GLY A 49 -7.83 -7.97 11.62
CA GLY A 49 -8.37 -8.20 10.29
C GLY A 49 -9.07 -6.99 9.68
N ALA A 50 -9.60 -7.16 8.47
CA ALA A 50 -10.14 -6.06 7.68
C ALA A 50 -11.27 -5.31 8.39
N ALA A 51 -12.20 -6.04 9.02
CA ALA A 51 -13.36 -5.46 9.68
C ALA A 51 -12.93 -4.61 10.88
N HIS A 52 -12.21 -5.19 11.85
CA HIS A 52 -11.83 -4.49 13.08
C HIS A 52 -10.94 -3.26 12.85
N VAL A 53 -10.11 -3.25 11.80
CA VAL A 53 -9.14 -2.17 11.57
C VAL A 53 -9.70 -1.06 10.68
N PHE A 54 -10.52 -1.39 9.68
CA PHE A 54 -10.90 -0.43 8.63
C PHE A 54 -12.39 -0.09 8.57
N SER A 55 -13.26 -0.72 9.38
CA SER A 55 -14.71 -0.50 9.29
C SER A 55 -15.15 0.82 9.95
N ALA A 56 -14.53 1.23 11.06
CA ALA A 56 -14.90 2.44 11.80
C ALA A 56 -14.79 3.71 10.94
N GLN A 57 -13.71 3.85 10.17
CA GLN A 57 -13.53 4.95 9.21
C GLN A 57 -14.53 4.91 8.03
N LYS A 58 -15.23 3.80 7.85
CA LYS A 58 -16.30 3.61 6.86
C LYS A 58 -17.70 3.67 7.48
N GLY A 59 -17.81 4.05 8.76
CA GLY A 59 -19.07 4.26 9.46
C GLY A 59 -19.70 3.03 10.10
N ALA A 60 -18.96 1.92 10.24
CA ALA A 60 -19.43 0.76 10.98
C ALA A 60 -19.20 0.94 12.49
N ASP A 61 -20.16 0.54 13.31
CA ASP A 61 -19.98 0.39 14.76
C ASP A 61 -19.32 -0.96 15.09
N GLU A 62 -19.08 -1.21 16.39
CA GLU A 62 -18.43 -2.44 16.87
C GLU A 62 -19.25 -3.69 16.53
N GLU A 63 -20.58 -3.62 16.63
CA GLU A 63 -21.48 -4.73 16.29
C GLU A 63 -21.41 -5.07 14.80
N ALA A 64 -21.45 -4.05 13.93
CA ALA A 64 -21.27 -4.21 12.50
C ALA A 64 -19.87 -4.74 12.16
N ALA A 65 -18.82 -4.32 12.89
CA ALA A 65 -17.48 -4.86 12.70
C ALA A 65 -17.39 -6.36 13.01
N GLU A 66 -18.01 -6.82 14.10
CA GLU A 66 -18.10 -8.25 14.44
C GLU A 66 -18.88 -9.05 13.39
N GLN A 67 -20.00 -8.50 12.91
CA GLN A 67 -20.79 -9.13 11.83
C GLN A 67 -19.98 -9.26 10.55
N LEU A 68 -19.24 -8.21 10.17
CA LEU A 68 -18.36 -8.21 9.00
C LEU A 68 -17.21 -9.20 9.15
N ASP A 69 -16.59 -9.30 10.33
CA ASP A 69 -15.53 -10.28 10.59
C ASP A 69 -16.04 -11.72 10.46
N ALA A 70 -17.21 -12.01 11.04
CA ALA A 70 -17.87 -13.31 10.92
C ALA A 70 -18.18 -13.66 9.46
N GLY A 71 -18.69 -12.69 8.69
CA GLY A 71 -18.93 -12.83 7.25
C GLY A 71 -17.64 -13.13 6.46
N LEU A 72 -16.56 -12.40 6.72
CA LEU A 72 -15.26 -12.63 6.07
C LEU A 72 -14.64 -13.98 6.46
N ARG A 73 -14.82 -14.42 7.70
CA ARG A 73 -14.40 -15.75 8.17
C ARG A 73 -15.17 -16.86 7.47
N ASN A 74 -16.48 -16.70 7.34
CA ASN A 74 -17.30 -17.64 6.57
C ASN A 74 -16.86 -17.67 5.10
N TRP A 75 -16.66 -16.50 4.50
CA TRP A 75 -16.19 -16.39 3.13
C TRP A 75 -14.86 -17.10 2.90
N ALA A 76 -13.88 -16.91 3.79
CA ALA A 76 -12.60 -17.61 3.74
C ALA A 76 -12.76 -19.13 3.85
N SER A 77 -13.67 -19.61 4.70
CA SER A 77 -13.98 -21.03 4.82
C SER A 77 -14.54 -21.60 3.51
N VAL A 78 -15.50 -20.92 2.89
CA VAL A 78 -16.09 -21.33 1.60
C VAL A 78 -15.04 -21.34 0.49
N LEU A 79 -14.20 -20.31 0.41
CA LEU A 79 -13.07 -20.27 -0.53
C LEU A 79 -12.10 -21.43 -0.33
N ARG A 80 -11.76 -21.74 0.92
CA ARG A 80 -10.87 -22.85 1.27
C ARG A 80 -11.49 -24.21 0.93
N GLN A 81 -12.79 -24.39 1.13
CA GLN A 81 -13.49 -25.61 0.72
C GLN A 81 -13.47 -25.79 -0.81
N ALA A 82 -13.65 -24.70 -1.56
CA ALA A 82 -13.67 -24.74 -3.02
C ALA A 82 -12.28 -24.97 -3.65
N THR A 83 -11.20 -24.48 -3.02
CA THR A 83 -9.87 -24.40 -3.65
C THR A 83 -8.74 -25.08 -2.87
N GLY A 84 -8.98 -25.45 -1.61
CA GLY A 84 -7.96 -25.97 -0.70
C GLY A 84 -6.99 -24.92 -0.15
N ARG A 85 -7.14 -23.64 -0.53
CA ARG A 85 -6.17 -22.58 -0.19
C ARG A 85 -6.63 -21.76 1.01
N ASP A 86 -5.70 -21.51 1.93
CA ASP A 86 -5.91 -20.54 2.99
C ASP A 86 -5.61 -19.14 2.47
N VAL A 87 -6.58 -18.25 2.62
CA VAL A 87 -6.50 -16.86 2.15
C VAL A 87 -6.38 -15.87 3.30
N ASN A 88 -6.39 -16.32 4.55
CA ASN A 88 -6.23 -15.45 5.72
C ASN A 88 -4.75 -15.15 6.00
N ILE A 89 -4.08 -14.60 5.00
CA ILE A 89 -2.65 -14.27 5.03
C ILE A 89 -2.45 -12.75 5.22
N PRO A 90 -1.25 -12.30 5.62
CA PRO A 90 -0.95 -10.87 5.69
C PRO A 90 -1.28 -10.14 4.39
N GLY A 91 -1.98 -9.02 4.51
CA GLY A 91 -2.44 -8.19 3.38
C GLY A 91 -3.74 -8.65 2.70
N ALA A 92 -4.27 -9.83 3.03
CA ALA A 92 -5.54 -10.29 2.47
C ALA A 92 -6.73 -9.42 2.89
N GLY A 93 -6.63 -8.67 4.01
CA GLY A 93 -7.67 -7.76 4.46
C GLY A 93 -7.75 -6.43 3.71
N ALA A 94 -6.81 -6.16 2.79
CA ALA A 94 -6.78 -4.92 2.03
C ALA A 94 -8.10 -4.68 1.29
N ALA A 95 -8.53 -3.41 1.25
CA ALA A 95 -9.77 -2.98 0.62
C ALA A 95 -11.02 -3.80 1.04
N GLY A 96 -11.07 -4.30 2.29
CA GLY A 96 -12.21 -5.07 2.79
C GLY A 96 -12.23 -6.52 2.33
N GLY A 97 -11.06 -7.13 2.08
CA GLY A 97 -10.96 -8.52 1.67
C GLY A 97 -10.90 -8.75 0.17
N PHE A 98 -10.76 -7.69 -0.63
CA PHE A 98 -10.68 -7.78 -2.09
C PHE A 98 -9.67 -8.82 -2.61
N PRO A 99 -8.45 -8.95 -2.05
CA PRO A 99 -7.48 -9.93 -2.55
C PRO A 99 -7.89 -11.39 -2.31
N ALA A 100 -8.78 -11.69 -1.36
CA ALA A 100 -9.06 -13.06 -0.93
C ALA A 100 -9.50 -13.98 -2.07
N SER A 101 -10.40 -13.52 -2.95
CA SER A 101 -10.88 -14.33 -4.07
C SER A 101 -9.80 -14.55 -5.14
N PHE A 102 -8.96 -13.55 -5.39
CA PHE A 102 -7.81 -13.70 -6.29
C PHE A 102 -6.81 -14.71 -5.73
N LEU A 103 -6.53 -14.63 -4.42
CA LEU A 103 -5.68 -15.58 -3.70
C LEU A 103 -6.28 -16.99 -3.64
N ALA A 104 -7.59 -17.17 -3.73
CA ALA A 104 -8.20 -18.50 -3.79
C ALA A 104 -8.12 -19.08 -5.21
N PHE A 105 -8.53 -18.30 -6.23
CA PHE A 105 -8.80 -18.83 -7.57
C PHE A 105 -7.65 -18.67 -8.57
N THR A 106 -6.61 -17.88 -8.27
CA THR A 106 -5.55 -17.55 -9.24
C THR A 106 -4.16 -17.65 -8.60
N SER A 107 -3.10 -17.57 -9.40
CA SER A 107 -1.73 -17.46 -8.89
C SER A 107 -1.37 -16.05 -8.39
N ALA A 108 -2.35 -15.28 -7.94
CA ALA A 108 -2.16 -13.91 -7.48
C ALA A 108 -1.11 -13.80 -6.39
N ARG A 109 -0.32 -12.73 -6.43
CA ARG A 109 0.65 -12.38 -5.40
C ARG A 109 0.35 -10.99 -4.85
N LEU A 110 0.46 -10.87 -3.53
CA LEU A 110 0.43 -9.58 -2.86
C LEU A 110 1.86 -9.04 -2.84
N GLU A 111 2.02 -7.79 -3.25
CA GLU A 111 3.32 -7.10 -3.29
C GLU A 111 3.15 -5.71 -2.68
N GLY A 112 4.18 -5.18 -2.01
CA GLY A 112 4.16 -3.80 -1.56
C GLY A 112 4.07 -2.85 -2.76
N GLY A 113 3.28 -1.77 -2.65
CA GLY A 113 3.02 -0.86 -3.76
C GLY A 113 4.30 -0.30 -4.37
N PHE A 114 5.26 0.10 -3.53
CA PHE A 114 6.57 0.54 -3.98
C PHE A 114 7.32 -0.55 -4.77
N ALA A 115 7.42 -1.77 -4.25
CA ALA A 115 8.12 -2.86 -4.90
C ALA A 115 7.51 -3.22 -6.26
N LEU A 116 6.16 -3.22 -6.35
CA LEU A 116 5.44 -3.44 -7.60
C LEU A 116 5.81 -2.37 -8.64
N VAL A 117 5.69 -1.09 -8.28
CA VAL A 117 5.98 0.03 -9.19
C VAL A 117 7.46 0.06 -9.58
N ALA A 118 8.37 -0.13 -8.62
CA ALA A 118 9.81 -0.21 -8.86
C ALA A 118 10.17 -1.30 -9.87
N GLY A 119 9.53 -2.48 -9.77
CA GLY A 119 9.70 -3.56 -10.73
C GLY A 119 9.16 -3.21 -12.11
N LEU A 120 8.03 -2.51 -12.20
CA LEU A 120 7.42 -2.10 -13.47
C LEU A 120 8.20 -1.00 -14.18
N THR A 121 8.84 -0.09 -13.44
CA THR A 121 9.63 1.01 -14.00
C THR A 121 11.08 0.63 -14.28
N GLY A 122 11.52 -0.58 -13.86
CA GLY A 122 12.91 -1.00 -13.98
C GLY A 122 13.85 -0.23 -13.06
N LEU A 123 13.35 0.25 -11.92
CA LEU A 123 14.07 1.12 -10.99
C LEU A 123 15.44 0.56 -10.58
N ALA A 124 15.54 -0.76 -10.33
CA ALA A 124 16.80 -1.39 -9.96
C ALA A 124 17.92 -1.12 -10.98
N GLY A 125 17.64 -1.28 -12.27
CA GLY A 125 18.62 -1.01 -13.32
C GLY A 125 18.91 0.48 -13.52
N GLN A 126 17.96 1.37 -13.18
CA GLN A 126 18.21 2.81 -13.17
C GLN A 126 19.15 3.20 -12.03
N LEU A 127 18.97 2.62 -10.84
CA LEU A 127 19.82 2.86 -9.68
C LEU A 127 21.27 2.37 -9.89
N ASP A 128 21.45 1.24 -10.58
CA ASP A 128 22.80 0.70 -10.86
C ASP A 128 23.67 1.65 -11.71
N ASN A 129 23.05 2.62 -12.41
CA ASN A 129 23.73 3.60 -13.25
C ASN A 129 23.60 5.05 -12.72
N ALA A 130 23.02 5.24 -11.53
CA ALA A 130 22.77 6.57 -10.99
C ALA A 130 23.94 7.07 -10.13
N ASP A 131 24.37 8.30 -10.37
CA ASP A 131 25.34 8.99 -9.50
C ASP A 131 24.66 9.68 -8.30
N LEU A 132 23.36 9.97 -8.42
CA LEU A 132 22.56 10.69 -7.43
C LEU A 132 21.08 10.32 -7.57
N VAL A 133 20.37 10.21 -6.45
CA VAL A 133 18.90 10.08 -6.40
C VAL A 133 18.30 11.32 -5.76
N ILE A 134 17.29 11.91 -6.41
CA ILE A 134 16.44 12.96 -5.83
C ILE A 134 15.03 12.40 -5.66
N THR A 135 14.49 12.46 -4.45
CA THR A 135 13.16 11.95 -4.11
C THR A 135 12.40 12.91 -3.21
N GLY A 136 11.11 12.66 -2.97
CA GLY A 136 10.28 13.56 -2.18
C GLY A 136 8.82 13.14 -2.05
N GLU A 137 8.12 13.77 -1.11
CA GLU A 137 6.66 13.71 -0.97
C GLU A 137 6.12 15.02 -0.36
N GLY A 138 4.81 15.16 -0.23
CA GLY A 138 4.20 16.37 0.32
C GLY A 138 4.53 16.61 1.81
N SER A 139 4.60 15.54 2.60
CA SER A 139 4.88 15.59 4.04
C SER A 139 5.75 14.40 4.43
N MET A 140 7.00 14.67 4.80
CA MET A 140 7.91 13.67 5.35
C MET A 140 7.74 13.61 6.87
N ASP A 141 6.98 12.62 7.36
CA ASP A 141 6.67 12.45 8.78
C ASP A 141 7.05 11.03 9.27
N SER A 142 6.72 10.69 10.52
CA SER A 142 7.09 9.39 11.09
C SER A 142 6.47 8.21 10.33
N GLN A 143 5.35 8.40 9.61
CA GLN A 143 4.77 7.36 8.75
C GLN A 143 5.55 7.21 7.44
N SER A 144 6.30 8.22 7.02
CA SER A 144 7.18 8.11 5.86
C SER A 144 8.34 7.15 6.12
N LEU A 145 8.89 7.22 7.35
CA LEU A 145 9.98 6.33 7.81
C LEU A 145 9.57 4.85 7.85
N THR A 146 8.27 4.55 7.91
CA THR A 146 7.77 3.17 7.95
C THR A 146 7.64 2.51 6.57
N GLY A 147 8.40 2.98 5.56
CA GLY A 147 8.49 2.33 4.26
C GLY A 147 7.61 2.92 3.16
N LYS A 148 7.31 4.22 3.21
CA LYS A 148 6.71 4.92 2.05
C LYS A 148 7.73 5.03 0.91
N ALA A 149 7.21 5.33 -0.28
CA ALA A 149 8.00 5.36 -1.52
C ALA A 149 9.31 6.19 -1.44
N PRO A 150 9.37 7.40 -0.84
CA PRO A 150 10.62 8.15 -0.78
C PRO A 150 11.71 7.44 0.04
N ILE A 151 11.34 6.88 1.20
CA ILE A 151 12.26 6.18 2.08
C ILE A 151 12.65 4.82 1.51
N ALA A 152 11.71 4.09 0.90
CA ALA A 152 12.01 2.82 0.23
C ALA A 152 12.97 3.01 -0.96
N LEU A 153 12.82 4.11 -1.71
CA LEU A 153 13.78 4.49 -2.75
C LEU A 153 15.14 4.87 -2.14
N ALA A 154 15.14 5.64 -1.05
CA ALA A 154 16.37 6.02 -0.37
C ALA A 154 17.15 4.79 0.15
N ASP A 155 16.46 3.84 0.79
CA ASP A 155 17.06 2.58 1.24
C ASP A 155 17.64 1.77 0.06
N ALA A 156 16.90 1.66 -1.05
CA ALA A 156 17.36 0.94 -2.25
C ALA A 156 18.58 1.60 -2.92
N ALA A 157 18.68 2.93 -2.87
CA ALA A 157 19.82 3.70 -3.34
C ALA A 157 21.03 3.56 -2.39
N ARG A 158 20.80 3.63 -1.08
CA ARG A 158 21.81 3.42 -0.03
C ARG A 158 22.48 2.05 -0.16
N GLU A 159 21.71 0.99 -0.41
CA GLU A 159 22.24 -0.36 -0.63
C GLU A 159 23.24 -0.44 -1.80
N ARG A 160 23.16 0.50 -2.75
CA ARG A 160 24.06 0.63 -3.91
C ARG A 160 25.15 1.68 -3.72
N GLY A 161 25.18 2.36 -2.57
CA GLY A 161 26.10 3.46 -2.29
C GLY A 161 25.78 4.74 -3.06
N VAL A 162 24.57 4.87 -3.63
CA VAL A 162 24.15 6.07 -4.36
C VAL A 162 23.61 7.11 -3.35
N PRO A 163 24.15 8.33 -3.31
CA PRO A 163 23.68 9.37 -2.40
C PRO A 163 22.25 9.80 -2.73
N VAL A 164 21.49 10.16 -1.70
CA VAL A 164 20.08 10.55 -1.83
C VAL A 164 19.87 11.98 -1.34
N ILE A 165 19.15 12.79 -2.11
CA ILE A 165 18.62 14.08 -1.71
C ILE A 165 17.11 13.99 -1.60
N VAL A 166 16.57 14.52 -0.51
CA VAL A 166 15.12 14.61 -0.28
C VAL A 166 14.64 16.05 -0.46
N VAL A 167 13.63 16.26 -1.31
CA VAL A 167 12.94 17.54 -1.42
C VAL A 167 11.46 17.32 -1.16
N ALA A 168 10.95 17.84 -0.05
CA ALA A 168 9.58 17.58 0.40
C ALA A 168 8.77 18.87 0.60
N GLY A 169 7.43 18.77 0.62
CA GLY A 169 6.60 19.93 0.95
C GLY A 169 6.91 20.46 2.36
N ARG A 170 6.99 19.54 3.33
CA ARG A 170 7.46 19.77 4.70
C ARG A 170 8.22 18.56 5.22
N ILE A 171 9.17 18.77 6.13
CA ILE A 171 9.93 17.73 6.81
C ILE A 171 9.68 17.84 8.31
N LEU A 172 9.13 16.78 8.90
CA LEU A 172 8.78 16.68 10.33
C LEU A 172 9.65 15.66 11.07
N VAL A 173 10.54 14.97 10.36
CA VAL A 173 11.52 14.01 10.91
C VAL A 173 12.87 14.68 11.13
N THR A 174 13.73 14.07 11.95
CA THR A 174 15.05 14.64 12.21
C THR A 174 16.02 14.38 11.04
N PRO A 175 17.05 15.23 10.85
CA PRO A 175 18.14 14.94 9.91
C PRO A 175 18.79 13.58 10.17
N GLU A 176 18.94 13.19 11.44
CA GLU A 176 19.47 11.88 11.84
C GLU A 176 18.59 10.73 11.36
N ASP A 177 17.26 10.88 11.38
CA ASP A 177 16.34 9.88 10.86
C ASP A 177 16.54 9.70 9.35
N LEU A 178 16.66 10.80 8.60
CA LEU A 178 16.89 10.76 7.15
C LEU A 178 18.27 10.18 6.80
N ALA A 179 19.32 10.57 7.53
CA ALA A 179 20.68 10.10 7.31
C ALA A 179 20.79 8.57 7.46
N ARG A 180 20.00 7.96 8.36
CA ARG A 180 19.95 6.49 8.47
C ARG A 180 19.53 5.83 7.15
N HIS A 181 18.74 6.48 6.31
CA HIS A 181 18.28 5.98 5.02
C HIS A 181 19.18 6.39 3.83
N GLY A 182 20.39 6.91 4.09
CA GLY A 182 21.33 7.33 3.03
C GLY A 182 21.05 8.70 2.44
N VAL A 183 20.18 9.48 3.08
CA VAL A 183 19.91 10.87 2.69
C VAL A 183 21.09 11.74 3.12
N VAL A 184 21.76 12.37 2.16
CA VAL A 184 22.94 13.23 2.39
C VAL A 184 22.56 14.69 2.57
N ALA A 185 21.44 15.12 1.98
CA ALA A 185 20.90 16.46 2.14
C ALA A 185 19.37 16.45 1.96
N ALA A 186 18.70 17.41 2.57
CA ALA A 186 17.26 17.58 2.42
C ALA A 186 16.85 19.05 2.39
N ALA A 187 15.77 19.36 1.68
CA ALA A 187 15.16 20.68 1.64
C ALA A 187 13.63 20.57 1.71
N GLN A 188 12.97 21.59 2.24
CA GLN A 188 11.52 21.66 2.26
C GLN A 188 10.98 22.95 1.65
N LEU A 189 9.83 22.86 0.98
CA LEU A 189 9.20 24.00 0.33
C LEU A 189 8.79 25.07 1.36
N LEU A 190 8.43 24.67 2.59
CA LEU A 190 8.08 25.60 3.66
C LEU A 190 9.23 26.49 4.15
N ASP A 191 10.48 26.21 3.79
CA ASP A 191 11.59 27.12 4.12
C ASP A 191 11.53 28.43 3.30
N VAL A 192 10.80 28.43 2.18
CA VAL A 192 10.69 29.59 1.27
C VAL A 192 9.27 30.01 0.93
N ALA A 193 8.30 29.13 1.15
CA ALA A 193 6.90 29.50 1.04
C ALA A 193 6.46 30.37 2.21
N SER A 194 5.57 31.31 1.95
CA SER A 194 5.01 32.20 2.98
C SER A 194 3.99 31.50 3.88
N SER A 195 3.36 30.43 3.39
CA SER A 195 2.43 29.56 4.12
C SER A 195 2.30 28.19 3.44
N PRO A 196 1.67 27.18 4.07
CA PRO A 196 1.35 25.92 3.41
C PRO A 196 0.47 26.06 2.17
N GLU A 197 -0.50 26.98 2.19
CA GLU A 197 -1.36 27.26 1.04
C GLU A 197 -0.56 27.84 -0.12
N ASP A 198 0.37 28.75 0.17
CA ASP A 198 1.31 29.29 -0.81
C ASP A 198 2.24 28.20 -1.36
N ALA A 199 2.75 27.31 -0.48
CA ALA A 199 3.58 26.18 -0.88
C ALA A 199 2.87 25.26 -1.88
N VAL A 200 1.59 24.98 -1.66
CA VAL A 200 0.76 24.18 -2.57
C VAL A 200 0.46 24.94 -3.86
N ALA A 201 0.06 26.21 -3.77
CA ALA A 201 -0.29 27.03 -4.93
C ALA A 201 0.90 27.26 -5.88
N ASN A 202 2.11 27.36 -5.33
CA ASN A 202 3.35 27.63 -6.06
C ASN A 202 4.35 26.47 -6.01
N ALA A 203 3.88 25.23 -5.83
CA ALA A 203 4.71 24.06 -5.58
C ALA A 203 5.84 23.86 -6.62
N ALA A 204 5.55 24.02 -7.91
CA ALA A 204 6.57 23.85 -8.95
C ALA A 204 7.72 24.86 -8.84
N LYS A 205 7.41 26.12 -8.51
CA LYS A 205 8.39 27.18 -8.29
C LYS A 205 9.29 26.86 -7.10
N TYR A 206 8.67 26.53 -5.96
CA TYR A 206 9.42 26.25 -4.72
C TYR A 206 10.20 24.94 -4.80
N LEU A 207 9.66 23.92 -5.48
CA LEU A 207 10.38 22.67 -5.73
C LEU A 207 11.64 22.90 -6.56
N ALA A 208 11.56 23.66 -7.65
CA ALA A 208 12.73 23.97 -8.48
C ALA A 208 13.78 24.78 -7.71
N TRP A 209 13.34 25.78 -6.94
CA TRP A 209 14.23 26.59 -6.12
C TRP A 209 14.92 25.76 -5.02
N ALA A 210 14.15 25.00 -4.23
CA ALA A 210 14.67 24.19 -3.13
C ALA A 210 15.65 23.12 -3.63
N THR A 211 15.32 22.48 -4.77
CA THR A 211 16.21 21.50 -5.41
C THR A 211 17.52 22.13 -5.85
N SER A 212 17.49 23.34 -6.43
CA SER A 212 18.72 24.02 -6.86
C SER A 212 19.61 24.37 -5.66
N GLN A 213 19.02 24.90 -4.59
CA GLN A 213 19.77 25.30 -3.39
C GLN A 213 20.39 24.11 -2.65
N VAL A 214 19.66 22.99 -2.53
CA VAL A 214 20.20 21.80 -1.88
C VAL A 214 21.33 21.17 -2.70
N LEU A 215 21.28 21.24 -4.03
CA LEU A 215 22.36 20.74 -4.91
C LEU A 215 23.60 21.63 -4.89
N GLU A 216 23.46 22.94 -4.72
CA GLU A 216 24.60 23.87 -4.62
C GLU A 216 25.29 23.78 -3.25
N GLY A 217 24.56 23.37 -2.20
CA GLY A 217 25.06 23.26 -0.84
C GLY A 217 25.53 21.87 -0.41
N ALA A 218 25.23 20.82 -1.18
CA ALA A 218 25.60 19.43 -0.92
C ALA A 218 26.93 19.06 -1.60
#